data_AF-A0A954P9M3-F1
#
_entry.id   AF-A0A954P9M3-F1
#
_cell.length_a   1.000
_cell.length_b   1.000
_cell.length_c   1.000
_cell.angle_alpha   90.00
_cell.angle_beta   90.00
_cell.angle_gamma   90.00
#
_symmetry.space_group_name_H-M   'P 1'
#
loop_
_entity.id
_entity.type
_entity.pdbx_description
1 polymer ?
#
loop_
_entity_poly.entity_id
_entity_poly.type
_entity_poly.pdbx_seq_one_letter_code
_entity_poly.pdbx_strand_id
1 'polypeptide(L)'
;SLARARRLVGLKGYVTNIPATLMDPSEVIGSYHDLWHVEQSFRMSKTDLRARPMFARTRDAIEAHLTIVFTALAVSREVQNRTGLAVRNVTRQLRPLRSATIAINGAVQTFPPAIEDDKQAVLDALAGA
;
A
#
# COMPACT_ATOMS: atom_id res chain seq x y z
N SER A 1 39.99 17.46 0.78
CA SER A 1 41.01 17.24 -0.28
C SER A 1 40.60 16.06 -1.15
N LEU A 2 41.03 16.03 -2.41
CA LEU A 2 40.79 14.91 -3.34
C LEU A 2 41.27 13.56 -2.78
N ALA A 3 42.34 13.56 -1.96
CA ALA A 3 42.85 12.37 -1.30
C ALA A 3 41.86 11.77 -0.28
N ARG A 4 41.14 12.60 0.49
CA ARG A 4 40.11 12.12 1.43
C ARG A 4 38.90 11.55 0.68
N ALA A 5 38.46 12.20 -0.39
CA ALA A 5 37.36 11.71 -1.22
C ALA A 5 37.69 10.34 -1.83
N ARG A 6 38.89 10.16 -2.40
CA ARG A 6 39.36 8.88 -2.95
C ARG A 6 39.38 7.74 -1.92
N ARG A 7 39.79 8.02 -0.67
CA ARG A 7 39.79 7.01 0.41
C ARG A 7 38.40 6.56 0.84
N LEU A 8 37.38 7.37 0.60
CA LEU A 8 36.00 7.09 1.04
C LEU A 8 35.13 6.54 -0.10
N VAL A 9 35.67 6.41 -1.32
CA VAL A 9 34.96 5.82 -2.45
C VAL A 9 34.57 4.37 -2.10
N GLY A 10 33.29 4.04 -2.28
CA GLY A 10 32.75 2.70 -2.02
C GLY A 10 32.39 2.43 -0.56
N LEU A 11 32.70 3.34 0.37
CA LEU A 11 32.26 3.22 1.77
C LEU A 11 30.88 3.86 1.96
N LYS A 12 29.94 3.09 2.51
CA LYS A 12 28.63 3.59 2.96
C LYS A 12 28.60 3.57 4.48
N GLY A 13 28.65 4.75 5.09
CA GLY A 13 28.53 4.91 6.54
C GLY A 13 27.06 4.97 6.96
N TYR A 14 26.75 4.35 8.10
CA TYR A 14 25.45 4.44 8.75
C TYR A 14 25.65 5.11 10.11
N VAL A 15 24.77 6.05 10.46
CA VAL A 15 24.80 6.77 11.73
C VAL A 15 23.45 6.59 12.40
N THR A 16 23.47 6.17 13.66
CA THR A 16 22.28 5.97 14.47
C THR A 16 22.52 6.51 15.89
N ASN A 17 21.46 6.95 16.56
CA ASN A 17 21.47 7.30 17.97
C ASN A 17 21.22 6.08 18.88
N ILE A 18 21.05 4.88 18.30
CA ILE A 18 20.87 3.63 19.03
C ILE A 18 22.25 3.11 19.49
N PRO A 19 22.45 2.85 20.79
CA PRO A 19 23.68 2.24 21.31
C PRO A 19 23.95 0.86 20.71
N ALA A 20 25.22 0.56 20.44
CA ALA A 20 25.65 -0.75 19.91
C ALA A 20 25.35 -1.93 20.85
N THR A 21 25.11 -1.67 22.14
CA THR A 21 24.68 -2.70 23.10
C THR A 21 23.21 -3.11 22.92
N LEU A 22 22.41 -2.27 22.25
CA LEU A 22 20.99 -2.50 22.01
C LEU A 22 20.72 -3.01 20.58
N MET A 23 21.53 -2.61 19.61
CA MET A 23 21.38 -3.01 18.21
C MET A 23 22.75 -3.18 17.56
N ASP A 24 23.01 -4.36 17.03
CA ASP A 24 24.25 -4.67 16.32
C ASP A 24 24.33 -3.89 14.98
N PRO A 25 25.53 -3.51 14.50
CA PRO A 25 25.66 -2.80 13.22
C PRO A 25 24.97 -3.49 12.03
N SER A 26 24.92 -4.83 11.99
CA SER A 26 24.22 -5.57 10.93
C SER A 26 22.71 -5.32 10.94
N GLU A 27 22.12 -5.23 12.13
CA GLU A 27 20.70 -4.96 12.34
C GLU A 27 20.34 -3.49 12.03
N VAL A 28 21.24 -2.55 12.33
CA VAL A 28 21.11 -1.15 11.90
C VAL A 28 21.06 -1.05 10.37
N ILE A 29 21.94 -1.79 9.67
CA ILE A 29 21.98 -1.82 8.20
C ILE A 29 20.71 -2.45 7.64
N GLY A 30 20.23 -3.55 8.23
CA GLY A 30 18.98 -4.21 7.86
C GLY A 30 17.78 -3.27 8.00
N SER A 31 17.62 -2.67 9.17
CA SER A 31 16.56 -1.69 9.43
C SER A 31 16.60 -0.52 8.44
N TYR A 32 17.79 -0.07 8.05
CA TYR A 32 17.91 0.98 7.04
C TYR A 32 17.44 0.52 5.65
N HIS A 33 17.67 -0.74 5.27
CA HIS A 33 17.15 -1.28 4.02
C HIS A 33 15.62 -1.40 4.02
N ASP A 34 15.02 -1.64 5.19
CA ASP A 34 13.56 -1.69 5.33
C ASP A 34 12.88 -0.34 5.06
N LEU A 35 13.62 0.79 5.07
CA LEU A 35 13.07 2.07 4.60
C LEU A 35 12.60 2.01 3.14
N TRP A 36 13.04 1.03 2.35
CA TRP A 36 12.48 0.81 1.02
C TRP A 36 10.96 0.56 1.04
N HIS A 37 10.39 -0.01 2.09
CA HIS A 37 8.94 -0.14 2.25
C HIS A 37 8.22 1.21 2.25
N VAL A 38 8.88 2.23 2.81
CA VAL A 38 8.40 3.62 2.80
C VAL A 38 8.44 4.17 1.37
N GLU A 39 9.55 3.97 0.65
CA GLU A 39 9.66 4.38 -0.76
C GLU A 39 8.60 3.72 -1.66
N GLN A 40 8.35 2.42 -1.47
CA GLN A 40 7.29 1.70 -2.18
C GLN A 40 5.92 2.30 -1.90
N SER A 41 5.65 2.68 -0.65
CA SER A 41 4.38 3.29 -0.24
C SER A 41 4.22 4.69 -0.82
N PHE A 42 5.29 5.49 -0.88
CA PHE A 42 5.29 6.77 -1.59
C PHE A 42 5.10 6.61 -3.10
N ARG A 43 5.67 5.57 -3.70
CA ARG A 43 5.47 5.26 -5.12
C ARG A 43 3.99 4.99 -5.39
N MET A 44 3.39 4.05 -4.66
CA MET A 44 1.98 3.68 -4.79
C MET A 44 1.04 4.87 -4.54
N SER A 45 1.34 5.68 -3.52
CA SER A 45 0.61 6.92 -3.24
C SER A 45 0.61 7.86 -4.46
N LYS A 46 1.75 8.01 -5.16
CA LYS A 46 1.87 8.89 -6.33
C LYS A 46 1.28 8.32 -7.62
N THR A 47 1.43 7.01 -7.87
CA THR A 47 1.03 6.36 -9.13
C THR A 47 -0.40 5.84 -9.08
N ASP A 48 -0.69 4.96 -8.13
CA ASP A 48 -1.95 4.22 -8.03
C ASP A 48 -3.04 5.10 -7.42
N LEU A 49 -2.72 5.77 -6.32
CA LEU A 49 -3.66 6.62 -5.59
C LEU A 49 -3.64 8.08 -6.03
N ARG A 50 -2.72 8.44 -6.94
CA ARG A 50 -2.60 9.78 -7.54
C ARG A 50 -2.60 10.91 -6.50
N ALA A 51 -1.77 10.78 -5.47
CA ALA A 51 -1.52 11.83 -4.49
C ALA A 51 -0.94 13.09 -5.15
N ARG A 52 -1.82 14.01 -5.58
CA ARG A 52 -1.48 15.25 -6.29
C ARG A 52 -2.16 16.46 -5.63
N PRO A 53 -1.75 16.85 -4.41
CA PRO A 53 -2.33 17.99 -3.71
C PRO A 53 -2.07 19.33 -4.41
N MET A 54 -1.20 19.38 -5.43
CA MET A 54 -0.95 20.59 -6.25
C MET A 54 -2.20 21.16 -6.93
N PHE A 55 -3.26 20.36 -7.10
CA PHE A 55 -4.52 20.84 -7.69
C PHE A 55 -5.52 21.39 -6.66
N ALA A 56 -5.22 21.27 -5.36
CA ALA A 56 -6.00 21.85 -4.27
C ALA A 56 -5.38 23.19 -3.82
N ARG A 57 -6.21 24.18 -3.52
CA ARG A 57 -5.74 25.55 -3.17
C ARG A 57 -6.13 25.98 -1.75
N THR A 58 -7.15 25.39 -1.16
CA THR A 58 -7.54 25.65 0.23
C THR A 58 -6.91 24.59 1.13
N ARG A 59 -6.61 24.99 2.37
CA ARG A 59 -6.09 24.08 3.40
C ARG A 59 -6.99 22.85 3.55
N ASP A 60 -8.29 23.06 3.67
CA ASP A 60 -9.27 21.98 3.86
C ASP A 60 -9.25 20.97 2.71
N ALA A 61 -9.14 21.44 1.46
CA ALA A 61 -9.07 20.54 0.30
C ALA A 61 -7.75 19.74 0.26
N ILE A 62 -6.64 20.34 0.68
CA ILE A 62 -5.34 19.65 0.79
C ILE A 62 -5.42 18.58 1.88
N GLU A 63 -5.94 18.92 3.06
CA GLU A 63 -6.08 18.00 4.19
C GLU A 63 -7.02 16.84 3.86
N ALA A 64 -8.16 17.11 3.23
CA ALA A 64 -9.09 16.09 2.77
C ALA A 64 -8.44 15.13 1.75
N HIS A 65 -7.74 15.68 0.74
CA HIS A 65 -7.08 14.87 -0.28
C HIS A 65 -5.99 13.97 0.31
N LEU A 66 -5.14 14.53 1.18
CA LEU A 66 -4.09 13.76 1.85
C LEU A 66 -4.70 12.68 2.75
N THR A 67 -5.75 13.00 3.50
CA THR A 67 -6.45 12.03 4.36
C THR A 67 -6.97 10.86 3.52
N ILE A 68 -7.68 11.12 2.42
CA ILE A 68 -8.20 10.07 1.53
C ILE A 68 -7.07 9.21 0.96
N VAL A 69 -5.98 9.84 0.50
CA VAL A 69 -4.80 9.14 -0.03
C VAL A 69 -4.16 8.24 1.02
N PHE A 70 -3.95 8.73 2.24
CA PHE A 70 -3.33 7.95 3.31
C PHE A 70 -4.23 6.80 3.76
N THR A 71 -5.55 7.03 3.87
CA THR A 71 -6.52 5.96 4.15
C THR A 71 -6.50 4.90 3.06
N ALA A 72 -6.54 5.30 1.79
CA ALA A 72 -6.49 4.36 0.67
C ALA A 72 -5.16 3.59 0.62
N LEU A 73 -4.04 4.21 1.00
CA LEU A 73 -2.73 3.58 1.13
C LEU A 73 -2.73 2.51 2.24
N ALA A 74 -3.28 2.84 3.42
CA ALA A 74 -3.38 1.90 4.54
C ALA A 74 -4.23 0.68 4.16
N VAL A 75 -5.42 0.90 3.59
CA VAL A 75 -6.30 -0.19 3.10
C VAL A 75 -5.59 -1.02 2.04
N SER A 76 -4.90 -0.38 1.10
CA SER A 76 -4.15 -1.05 0.04
C SER A 76 -3.05 -1.97 0.58
N ARG A 77 -2.32 -1.52 1.61
CA ARG A 77 -1.29 -2.35 2.25
C ARG A 77 -1.88 -3.49 3.04
N GLU A 78 -2.99 -3.27 3.75
CA GLU A 78 -3.66 -4.35 4.47
C GLU A 78 -4.15 -5.44 3.50
N VAL A 79 -4.75 -5.05 2.37
CA VAL A 79 -5.15 -5.97 1.30
C VAL A 79 -3.95 -6.78 0.78
N GLN A 80 -2.83 -6.14 0.53
CA GLN A 80 -1.60 -6.83 0.09
C GLN A 80 -1.05 -7.78 1.15
N ASN A 81 -1.03 -7.36 2.41
CA ASN A 81 -0.51 -8.18 3.51
C ASN A 81 -1.35 -9.45 3.69
N ARG A 82 -2.68 -9.33 3.59
CA ARG A 82 -3.60 -10.47 3.72
C ARG A 82 -3.57 -11.41 2.52
N THR A 83 -3.55 -10.86 1.31
CA THR A 83 -3.73 -11.66 0.09
C THR A 83 -2.42 -12.07 -0.58
N GLY A 84 -1.30 -11.40 -0.27
CA GLY A 84 -0.04 -11.51 -1.01
C GLY A 84 -0.10 -10.97 -2.45
N LEU A 85 -1.25 -10.45 -2.89
CA LEU A 85 -1.48 -9.98 -4.26
C LEU A 85 -1.32 -8.46 -4.37
N ALA A 86 -0.82 -7.99 -5.51
CA ALA A 86 -0.86 -6.56 -5.83
C ALA A 86 -2.32 -6.04 -5.82
N VAL A 87 -2.57 -4.86 -5.23
CA VAL A 87 -3.94 -4.27 -5.13
C VAL A 87 -4.63 -4.16 -6.49
N ARG A 88 -3.87 -3.88 -7.56
CA ARG A 88 -4.40 -3.88 -8.93
C ARG A 88 -4.97 -5.24 -9.35
N ASN A 89 -4.36 -6.35 -8.92
CA ASN A 89 -4.85 -7.69 -9.22
C ASN A 89 -6.11 -7.99 -8.43
N VAL A 90 -6.14 -7.67 -7.13
CA VAL A 90 -7.32 -7.84 -6.26
C VAL A 90 -8.50 -7.06 -6.84
N THR A 91 -8.31 -5.76 -7.09
CA THR A 91 -9.35 -4.92 -7.71
C THR A 91 -9.79 -5.44 -9.07
N ARG A 92 -8.89 -5.93 -9.93
CA ARG A 92 -9.25 -6.52 -11.23
C ARG A 92 -10.09 -7.79 -11.10
N GLN A 93 -9.77 -8.66 -10.14
CA GLN A 93 -10.48 -9.93 -9.93
C GLN A 93 -11.85 -9.73 -9.27
N LEU A 94 -11.94 -8.81 -8.29
CA LEU A 94 -13.17 -8.61 -7.52
C LEU A 94 -14.13 -7.58 -8.14
N ARG A 95 -13.67 -6.61 -8.94
CA ARG A 95 -14.52 -5.57 -9.57
C ARG A 95 -15.70 -6.12 -10.41
N PRO A 96 -15.58 -7.26 -11.12
CA PRO A 96 -16.71 -7.87 -11.83
C PRO A 96 -17.78 -8.48 -10.92
N LEU A 97 -17.45 -8.81 -9.66
CA LEU A 97 -18.41 -9.37 -8.71
C LEU A 97 -19.41 -8.29 -8.31
N ARG A 98 -20.61 -8.37 -8.89
CA ARG A 98 -21.72 -7.43 -8.65
C ARG A 98 -23.00 -8.22 -8.45
N SER A 99 -23.79 -7.81 -7.46
CA SER A 99 -25.16 -8.31 -7.31
C SER A 99 -26.09 -7.61 -8.30
N ALA A 100 -27.10 -8.33 -8.79
CA ALA A 100 -28.14 -7.78 -9.64
C ALA A 100 -29.47 -7.74 -8.88
N THR A 101 -30.13 -6.59 -8.84
CA THR A 101 -31.49 -6.48 -8.29
C THR A 101 -32.48 -6.36 -9.45
N ILE A 102 -33.43 -7.29 -9.51
CA ILE A 102 -34.45 -7.38 -10.56
C ILE A 102 -35.81 -7.12 -9.91
N ALA A 103 -36.58 -6.21 -10.50
CA ALA A 103 -37.95 -5.92 -10.10
C ALA A 103 -38.92 -6.33 -11.22
N ILE A 104 -39.79 -7.32 -10.97
CA ILE A 104 -40.80 -7.80 -11.94
C ILE A 104 -42.14 -7.93 -11.22
N ASN A 105 -43.19 -7.35 -11.79
CA ASN A 105 -44.58 -7.45 -11.30
C ASN A 105 -44.75 -7.11 -9.80
N GLY A 106 -44.00 -6.13 -9.30
CA GLY A 106 -44.03 -5.71 -7.89
C GLY A 106 -43.17 -6.55 -6.93
N ALA A 107 -42.58 -7.66 -7.40
CA ALA A 107 -41.60 -8.43 -6.63
C ALA A 107 -40.18 -7.92 -6.92
N VAL A 108 -39.40 -7.65 -5.87
CA VAL A 108 -37.98 -7.28 -5.96
C VAL A 108 -37.14 -8.44 -5.46
N GLN A 109 -36.23 -8.94 -6.30
CA GLN A 109 -35.27 -9.98 -5.93
C GLN A 109 -33.85 -9.52 -6.19
N THR A 110 -32.92 -9.89 -5.30
CA THR A 110 -31.49 -9.61 -5.45
C THR A 110 -30.73 -10.91 -5.61
N PHE A 111 -29.97 -10.99 -6.71
CA PHE A 111 -29.13 -12.13 -7.06
C PHE A 111 -27.67 -11.83 -6.70
N PRO A 112 -27.01 -12.67 -5.88
CA PRO A 112 -25.59 -12.51 -5.59
C PRO A 112 -24.74 -12.79 -6.85
N PRO A 113 -23.50 -12.28 -6.92
CA PRO A 113 -22.59 -12.65 -7.98
C PRO A 113 -22.24 -14.14 -7.91
N ALA A 114 -21.99 -14.76 -9.07
CA ALA A 114 -21.33 -16.05 -9.12
C ALA A 114 -19.84 -15.86 -8.77
N ILE A 115 -19.37 -16.54 -7.73
CA ILE A 115 -17.99 -16.45 -7.24
C ILE A 115 -17.31 -17.77 -7.58
N GLU A 116 -16.26 -17.70 -8.38
CA GLU A 116 -15.37 -18.83 -8.69
C GLU A 116 -14.41 -19.08 -7.52
N ASP A 117 -13.90 -20.31 -7.38
CA ASP A 117 -13.07 -20.75 -6.24
C ASP A 117 -11.82 -19.87 -6.04
N ASP A 118 -11.22 -19.40 -7.13
CA ASP A 118 -10.04 -18.52 -7.10
C ASP A 118 -10.36 -17.15 -6.48
N LYS A 119 -11.55 -16.61 -6.76
CA LYS A 119 -12.04 -15.35 -6.18
C LYS A 119 -12.51 -15.55 -4.75
N GLN A 120 -13.07 -16.71 -4.43
CA GLN A 120 -13.47 -17.06 -3.05
C GLN A 120 -12.26 -17.07 -2.12
N ALA A 121 -11.15 -17.70 -2.54
CA ALA A 121 -9.90 -17.70 -1.76
C ALA A 121 -9.37 -16.29 -1.46
N VAL A 122 -9.51 -15.36 -2.40
CA VAL A 122 -9.14 -13.94 -2.18
C VAL A 122 -10.07 -13.28 -1.17
N LEU A 123 -11.37 -13.56 -1.21
CA LEU A 123 -12.34 -13.03 -0.24
C LEU A 123 -12.09 -13.58 1.16
N ASP A 124 -11.78 -14.86 1.29
CA ASP A 124 -11.49 -15.51 2.57
C ASP A 124 -10.22 -14.92 3.21
N ALA A 125 -9.15 -14.78 2.42
CA ALA A 125 -7.93 -14.10 2.85
C ALA A 125 -8.20 -12.66 3.34
N LEU A 126 -9.09 -11.93 2.67
CA LEU A 126 -9.48 -10.58 3.11
C LEU A 126 -10.32 -10.59 4.39
N ALA A 127 -11.19 -11.59 4.59
CA ALA A 127 -11.99 -11.74 5.80
C ALA A 127 -11.14 -12.10 7.04
N GLY A 128 -9.92 -12.62 6.84
CA GLY A 128 -9.06 -13.11 7.90
C GLY A 128 -9.48 -14.50 8.40
N ALA A 129 -10.13 -15.28 7.53
CA ALA A 129 -10.51 -16.68 7.74
C ALA A 129 -9.44 -17.63 7.20
#